data_AF-A0A2B8A369-F1
#
_entry.id   AF-A0A2B8A369-F1
#
_cell.length_a   1.000
_cell.length_b   1.000
_cell.length_c   1.000
_cell.angle_alpha   90.00
_cell.angle_beta   90.00
_cell.angle_gamma   90.00
#
_symmetry.space_group_name_H-M   'P 1'
#
loop_
_entity.id
_entity.type
_entity.pdbx_description
1 polymer ?
#
loop_
_entity_poly.entity_id
_entity_poly.type
_entity_poly.pdbx_seq_one_letter_code
_entity_poly.pdbx_strand_id
1 'polypeptide(L)'
;MKLSDPFKILSPNERWAPAQDQMEDKAYEMWLPPLVYKIRTAVADWRDNGYEGASDVSKSLLNFWFNQEHFVGQTQFSFFFSQREAMESIIYLYEIAKAKDKYELMRFDSSARVSAGMFDESWTRYVVKMATGTGKTKVMGLTLVWSYFHKLYEAGSTLSKNFLVIAPNIIVLNRLRKDFDGLKMFFDEPFLPDNGYDDKDWKNDFQLMLHIQDDLKPIAESGNIFLTNIHRVFFNEEPEQNFETIFLGVKPKPKPETDASKGLDLGKVVRSDKIKELVILNDEAHHIHDSSLAWFKSIEDICHKLKLKNGNGISLQADYSATPRHNSGAIFVQTICDYPLVEAIKQNVVKSPVLP
;
A
#
# COMPACT_ATOMS: atom_id res chain seq x y z
N MET A 1 -4.96 -12.35 -32.17
CA MET A 1 -4.20 -11.86 -30.99
C MET A 1 -4.18 -12.98 -29.96
N LYS A 2 -3.02 -13.49 -29.57
CA LYS A 2 -2.94 -14.53 -28.52
C LYS A 2 -3.30 -13.89 -27.18
N LEU A 3 -4.34 -14.43 -26.54
CA LEU A 3 -4.70 -14.13 -25.16
C LEU A 3 -3.49 -14.46 -24.27
N SER A 4 -2.99 -13.49 -23.51
CA SER A 4 -1.88 -13.71 -22.59
C SER A 4 -2.41 -14.17 -21.24
N ASP A 5 -1.90 -15.29 -20.74
CA ASP A 5 -2.20 -15.83 -19.41
C ASP A 5 -1.84 -14.80 -18.31
N PRO A 6 -2.78 -14.40 -17.43
CA PRO A 6 -2.54 -13.42 -16.36
C PRO A 6 -1.60 -13.90 -15.24
N PHE A 7 -1.35 -15.21 -15.16
CA PHE A 7 -0.42 -15.82 -14.20
C PHE A 7 1.00 -15.94 -14.76
N LYS A 8 1.14 -15.88 -16.10
CA LYS A 8 2.45 -16.00 -16.76
C LYS A 8 3.33 -14.81 -16.38
N ILE A 9 4.55 -15.13 -15.92
CA ILE A 9 5.62 -14.15 -15.73
C ILE A 9 6.02 -13.61 -17.11
N LEU A 10 5.90 -12.30 -17.28
CA LEU A 10 6.28 -11.60 -18.50
C LEU A 10 7.59 -10.86 -18.28
N SER A 11 8.51 -10.92 -19.24
CA SER A 11 9.70 -10.09 -19.21
C SER A 11 9.33 -8.60 -19.36
N PRO A 12 10.16 -7.66 -18.89
CA PRO A 12 9.88 -6.23 -19.00
C PRO A 12 9.57 -5.75 -20.43
N ASN A 13 10.18 -6.38 -21.44
CA ASN A 13 10.04 -6.04 -22.86
C ASN A 13 8.77 -6.64 -23.51
N GLU A 14 8.14 -7.62 -22.87
CA GLU A 14 6.90 -8.26 -23.35
C GLU A 14 5.63 -7.63 -22.75
N ARG A 15 5.79 -6.64 -21.87
CA ARG A 15 4.68 -5.92 -21.24
C ARG A 15 3.93 -5.07 -22.26
N TRP A 16 2.68 -4.74 -21.90
CA TRP A 16 1.88 -3.88 -22.77
C TRP A 16 2.56 -2.52 -22.99
N ALA A 17 2.63 -2.11 -24.26
CA ALA A 17 3.06 -0.80 -24.72
C ALA A 17 1.99 -0.20 -25.65
N PRO A 18 1.82 1.14 -25.68
CA PRO A 18 1.01 1.78 -26.70
C PRO A 18 1.61 1.51 -28.10
N ALA A 19 0.73 1.13 -29.03
CA ALA A 19 0.90 0.77 -30.44
C ALA A 19 2.35 0.65 -31.01
N GLN A 20 2.72 -0.57 -31.40
CA GLN A 20 4.03 -1.02 -31.88
C GLN A 20 4.48 -0.38 -33.21
N ASP A 21 3.54 0.22 -33.94
CA ASP A 21 3.68 0.89 -35.23
C ASP A 21 4.32 2.29 -35.15
N GLN A 22 4.67 2.76 -33.94
CA GLN A 22 5.37 4.03 -33.72
C GLN A 22 6.60 3.94 -32.79
N MET A 23 7.11 2.73 -32.49
CA MET A 23 8.12 2.57 -31.44
C MET A 23 9.57 2.51 -31.97
N GLU A 24 10.35 3.56 -31.70
CA GLU A 24 11.76 3.42 -31.33
C GLU A 24 11.83 3.04 -29.84
N ASP A 25 12.80 2.21 -29.41
CA ASP A 25 12.90 1.70 -28.02
C ASP A 25 12.83 2.78 -26.93
N LYS A 26 13.23 4.03 -27.24
CA LYS A 26 13.13 5.19 -26.34
C LYS A 26 11.70 5.65 -26.04
N ALA A 27 10.72 5.30 -26.87
CA ALA A 27 9.34 5.74 -26.72
C ALA A 27 8.65 5.04 -25.52
N TYR A 28 8.99 3.78 -25.22
CA TYR A 28 8.35 3.03 -24.12
C TYR A 28 8.61 3.65 -22.75
N GLU A 29 9.85 4.07 -22.51
CA GLU A 29 10.29 4.74 -21.28
C GLU A 29 9.56 6.08 -21.04
N MET A 30 9.06 6.72 -22.10
CA MET A 30 8.36 8.01 -22.02
C MET A 30 6.87 7.90 -21.67
N TRP A 31 6.25 6.72 -21.83
CA TRP A 31 4.81 6.53 -21.60
C TRP A 31 4.48 5.87 -20.26
N LEU A 32 5.44 5.19 -19.65
CA LEU A 32 5.33 4.66 -18.29
C LEU A 32 5.50 5.77 -17.25
N PRO A 33 5.02 5.56 -16.02
CA PRO A 33 5.44 6.40 -14.91
C PRO A 33 6.96 6.39 -14.79
N PRO A 34 7.61 7.53 -14.50
CA PRO A 34 9.05 7.71 -14.71
C PRO A 34 9.98 6.69 -14.05
N LEU A 35 9.56 6.08 -12.95
CA LEU A 35 10.39 5.14 -12.18
C LEU A 35 10.17 3.67 -12.61
N VAL A 36 9.03 3.36 -13.24
CA VAL A 36 8.55 1.97 -13.38
C VAL A 36 9.45 1.13 -14.26
N TYR A 37 10.00 1.68 -15.34
CA TYR A 37 10.81 0.91 -16.29
C TYR A 37 12.08 0.34 -15.63
N LYS A 38 12.87 1.20 -14.96
CA LYS A 38 14.09 0.77 -14.26
C LYS A 38 13.77 -0.16 -13.09
N ILE A 39 12.71 0.12 -12.32
CA ILE A 39 12.29 -0.75 -11.22
C ILE A 39 11.92 -2.13 -11.73
N ARG A 40 11.08 -2.21 -12.77
CA ARG A 40 10.64 -3.47 -13.37
C ARG A 40 11.83 -4.30 -13.86
N THR A 41 12.80 -3.67 -14.52
CA THR A 41 14.02 -4.34 -14.99
C THR A 41 14.82 -4.89 -13.81
N ALA A 42 15.08 -4.05 -12.80
CA ALA A 42 15.83 -4.47 -11.61
C ALA A 42 15.13 -5.57 -10.80
N VAL A 43 13.79 -5.51 -10.70
CA VAL A 43 12.97 -6.53 -10.03
C VAL A 43 12.98 -7.85 -10.80
N ALA A 44 12.94 -7.81 -12.14
CA ALA A 44 13.06 -9.01 -12.96
C ALA A 44 14.42 -9.69 -12.75
N ASP A 45 15.52 -8.92 -12.84
CA ASP A 45 16.87 -9.42 -12.61
C ASP A 45 17.02 -9.98 -11.19
N TRP A 46 16.49 -9.28 -10.18
CA TRP A 46 16.53 -9.72 -8.78
C TRP A 46 15.74 -11.01 -8.53
N ARG A 47 14.58 -11.15 -9.17
CA ARG A 47 13.76 -12.38 -9.14
C ARG A 47 14.50 -13.55 -9.76
N ASP A 48 15.12 -13.35 -10.92
CA ASP A 48 15.83 -14.40 -11.65
C ASP A 48 17.11 -14.86 -10.91
N ASN A 49 17.68 -13.99 -10.09
CA ASN A 49 18.78 -14.31 -9.16
C ASN A 49 18.30 -14.88 -7.81
N GLY A 50 17.04 -15.32 -7.71
CA GLY A 50 16.54 -16.00 -6.51
C GLY A 50 16.38 -15.10 -5.28
N TYR A 51 16.07 -13.81 -5.50
CA TYR A 51 15.87 -12.81 -4.43
C TYR A 51 17.12 -12.61 -3.55
N GLU A 52 18.31 -12.55 -4.17
CA GLU A 52 19.57 -12.32 -3.46
C GLU A 52 19.52 -11.04 -2.60
N GLY A 53 20.14 -11.10 -1.41
CA GLY A 53 20.20 -9.98 -0.47
C GLY A 53 18.93 -9.68 0.33
N ALA A 54 17.77 -10.27 0.00
CA ALA A 54 16.56 -10.13 0.81
C ALA A 54 16.69 -10.83 2.16
N SER A 55 15.90 -10.36 3.12
CA SER A 55 15.76 -11.01 4.43
C SER A 55 15.23 -12.44 4.29
N ASP A 56 15.46 -13.27 5.31
CA ASP A 56 15.01 -14.66 5.30
C ASP A 56 13.48 -14.71 5.27
N VAL A 57 12.81 -13.83 6.03
CA VAL A 57 11.35 -13.66 5.95
C VAL A 57 10.87 -13.30 4.55
N SER A 58 11.50 -12.31 3.90
CA SER A 58 11.09 -11.90 2.54
C SER A 58 11.24 -13.04 1.54
N LYS A 59 12.34 -13.80 1.60
CA LYS A 59 12.53 -14.99 0.75
C LYS A 59 11.50 -16.07 1.05
N SER A 60 11.26 -16.40 2.32
CA SER A 60 10.25 -17.37 2.74
C SER A 60 8.87 -17.02 2.16
N LEU A 61 8.43 -15.77 2.33
CA LEU A 61 7.13 -15.30 1.87
C LEU A 61 7.04 -15.25 0.35
N LEU A 62 8.05 -14.71 -0.35
CA LEU A 62 8.05 -14.66 -1.83
C LEU A 62 8.03 -16.06 -2.46
N ASN A 63 8.81 -16.99 -1.91
CA ASN A 63 8.82 -18.37 -2.36
C ASN A 63 7.49 -19.07 -2.07
N PHE A 64 6.95 -18.89 -0.87
CA PHE A 64 5.64 -19.41 -0.52
C PHE A 64 4.57 -18.87 -1.48
N TRP A 65 4.44 -17.56 -1.65
CA TRP A 65 3.36 -16.96 -2.45
C TRP A 65 3.44 -17.27 -3.94
N PHE A 66 4.65 -17.30 -4.53
CA PHE A 66 4.81 -17.24 -5.98
C PHE A 66 5.54 -18.42 -6.63
N ASN A 67 6.19 -19.26 -5.83
CA ASN A 67 6.96 -20.40 -6.33
C ASN A 67 6.43 -21.75 -5.81
N GLN A 68 5.38 -21.76 -4.97
CA GLN A 68 4.68 -22.96 -4.53
C GLN A 68 3.26 -23.03 -5.10
N GLU A 69 2.75 -24.25 -5.22
CA GLU A 69 1.36 -24.49 -5.60
C GLU A 69 0.44 -24.36 -4.40
N HIS A 70 -0.68 -23.66 -4.58
CA HIS A 70 -1.69 -23.47 -3.55
C HIS A 70 -3.04 -24.00 -3.99
N PHE A 71 -3.82 -24.47 -3.03
CA PHE A 71 -5.20 -24.90 -3.26
C PHE A 71 -6.13 -24.24 -2.26
N VAL A 72 -7.21 -23.65 -2.77
CA VAL A 72 -8.32 -23.15 -1.95
C VAL A 72 -9.51 -24.07 -2.20
N GLY A 73 -9.78 -24.96 -1.24
CA GLY A 73 -10.69 -26.09 -1.44
C GLY A 73 -10.12 -27.07 -2.47
N GLN A 74 -10.82 -27.26 -3.60
CA GLN A 74 -10.40 -28.13 -4.69
C GLN A 74 -9.81 -27.37 -5.88
N THR A 75 -9.75 -26.03 -5.80
CA THR A 75 -9.32 -25.18 -6.91
C THR A 75 -7.89 -24.74 -6.69
N GLN A 76 -7.05 -24.90 -7.72
CA GLN A 76 -5.70 -24.34 -7.72
C GLN A 76 -5.79 -22.81 -7.63
N PHE A 77 -5.01 -22.25 -6.72
CA PHE A 77 -4.92 -20.81 -6.49
C PHE A 77 -3.56 -20.30 -6.95
N SER A 78 -3.55 -19.14 -7.57
CA SER A 78 -2.32 -18.40 -7.87
C SER A 78 -2.61 -16.90 -7.83
N PHE A 79 -1.64 -16.12 -7.35
CA PHE A 79 -1.69 -14.67 -7.50
C PHE A 79 -1.38 -14.29 -8.95
N PHE A 80 -2.00 -13.21 -9.46
CA PHE A 80 -1.66 -12.72 -10.79
C PHE A 80 -0.22 -12.21 -10.85
N PHE A 81 0.40 -12.27 -12.02
CA PHE A 81 1.76 -11.74 -12.18
C PHE A 81 1.86 -10.25 -11.82
N SER A 82 0.81 -9.46 -12.07
CA SER A 82 0.74 -8.05 -11.66
C SER A 82 0.75 -7.85 -10.14
N GLN A 83 0.20 -8.81 -9.37
CA GLN A 83 0.24 -8.78 -7.90
C GLN A 83 1.62 -9.15 -7.39
N ARG A 84 2.28 -10.13 -8.04
CA ARG A 84 3.68 -10.49 -7.79
C ARG A 84 4.63 -9.32 -8.06
N GLU A 85 4.57 -8.73 -9.24
CA GLU A 85 5.40 -7.58 -9.63
C GLU A 85 5.25 -6.41 -8.66
N ALA A 86 4.02 -6.11 -8.23
CA ALA A 86 3.77 -5.06 -7.25
C ALA A 86 4.42 -5.36 -5.89
N MET A 87 4.25 -6.59 -5.38
CA MET A 87 4.82 -7.00 -4.09
C MET A 87 6.36 -7.05 -4.13
N GLU A 88 6.94 -7.61 -5.19
CA GLU A 88 8.39 -7.63 -5.38
C GLU A 88 8.98 -6.23 -5.53
N SER A 89 8.28 -5.31 -6.21
CA SER A 89 8.72 -3.91 -6.32
C SER A 89 8.77 -3.21 -4.95
N ILE A 90 7.78 -3.46 -4.08
CA ILE A 90 7.76 -2.92 -2.71
C ILE A 90 8.97 -3.46 -1.92
N ILE A 91 9.19 -4.78 -1.93
CA ILE A 91 10.27 -5.42 -1.16
C ILE A 91 11.63 -4.98 -1.70
N TYR A 92 11.83 -5.04 -3.03
CA TYR A 92 13.07 -4.66 -3.69
C TYR A 92 13.48 -3.23 -3.33
N LEU A 93 12.54 -2.28 -3.44
CA LEU A 93 12.83 -0.89 -3.09
C LEU A 93 13.12 -0.72 -1.60
N TYR A 94 12.46 -1.47 -0.73
CA TYR A 94 12.62 -1.32 0.71
C TYR A 94 13.89 -1.96 1.28
N GLU A 95 14.16 -3.22 0.93
CA GLU A 95 15.27 -4.01 1.48
C GLU A 95 16.55 -3.87 0.66
N ILE A 96 16.43 -3.97 -0.67
CA ILE A 96 17.57 -4.14 -1.56
C ILE A 96 18.12 -2.79 -2.01
N ALA A 97 17.30 -2.00 -2.69
CA ALA A 97 17.69 -0.67 -3.14
C ALA A 97 17.73 0.34 -1.99
N LYS A 98 17.06 0.05 -0.87
CA LYS A 98 16.89 0.96 0.28
C LYS A 98 16.39 2.35 -0.13
N ALA A 99 15.54 2.39 -1.16
CA ALA A 99 14.98 3.60 -1.76
C ALA A 99 13.85 4.19 -0.92
N LYS A 100 14.17 4.57 0.32
CA LYS A 100 13.21 5.00 1.35
C LYS A 100 12.95 6.51 1.34
N ASP A 101 13.67 7.27 0.52
CA ASP A 101 13.48 8.70 0.34
C ASP A 101 13.46 9.07 -1.15
N LYS A 102 13.10 10.32 -1.43
CA LYS A 102 12.98 10.84 -2.80
C LYS A 102 14.29 10.81 -3.59
N TYR A 103 15.44 10.99 -2.94
CA TYR A 103 16.73 11.03 -3.65
C TYR A 103 17.12 9.63 -4.14
N GLU A 104 16.88 8.62 -3.33
CA GLU A 104 17.11 7.23 -3.73
C GLU A 104 16.09 6.76 -4.77
N LEU A 105 14.80 7.14 -4.64
CA LEU A 105 13.78 6.84 -5.66
C LEU A 105 14.11 7.48 -7.03
N MET A 106 14.65 8.70 -7.05
CA MET A 106 15.03 9.38 -8.28
C MET A 106 16.10 8.63 -9.10
N ARG A 107 16.88 7.72 -8.51
CA ARG A 107 17.85 6.88 -9.25
C ARG A 107 17.16 5.97 -10.28
N PHE A 108 15.88 5.69 -10.08
CA PHE A 108 15.05 4.89 -10.97
C PHE A 108 14.38 5.72 -12.08
N ASP A 109 14.59 7.03 -12.16
CA ASP A 109 14.05 7.85 -13.25
C ASP A 109 14.67 7.45 -14.60
N SER A 110 13.86 6.91 -15.52
CA SER A 110 14.23 6.68 -16.91
C SER A 110 13.98 7.90 -17.80
N SER A 111 13.10 8.81 -17.37
CA SER A 111 12.66 9.96 -18.18
C SER A 111 13.63 11.15 -18.16
N ALA A 112 14.52 11.21 -17.17
CA ALA A 112 15.40 12.35 -16.87
C ALA A 112 14.64 13.67 -16.64
N ARG A 113 13.38 13.58 -16.18
CA ARG A 113 12.49 14.73 -15.95
C ARG A 113 12.07 14.86 -14.48
N VAL A 114 12.40 13.87 -13.65
CA VAL A 114 12.03 13.89 -12.23
C VAL A 114 12.97 14.79 -11.46
N SER A 115 12.41 15.62 -10.58
CA SER A 115 13.17 16.46 -9.66
C SER A 115 12.69 16.28 -8.23
N ALA A 116 13.54 16.58 -7.25
CA ALA A 116 13.23 16.41 -5.83
C ALA A 116 12.06 17.29 -5.33
N GLY A 117 11.69 18.33 -6.08
CA GLY A 117 10.52 19.16 -5.79
C GLY A 117 9.18 18.55 -6.24
N MET A 118 9.20 17.43 -6.98
CA MET A 118 8.00 16.69 -7.38
C MET A 118 7.53 15.70 -6.31
N PHE A 119 8.31 15.53 -5.24
CA PHE A 119 7.97 14.71 -4.08
C PHE A 119 7.69 15.63 -2.90
N ASP A 120 6.41 15.73 -2.54
CA ASP A 120 5.96 16.55 -1.41
C ASP A 120 6.26 15.87 -0.07
N GLU A 121 6.21 14.53 -0.03
CA GLU A 121 6.46 13.76 1.19
C GLU A 121 7.93 13.76 1.65
N SER A 122 8.11 13.69 2.96
CA SER A 122 9.41 13.52 3.62
C SER A 122 9.62 12.10 4.18
N TRP A 123 8.71 11.18 3.88
CA TRP A 123 8.70 9.78 4.33
C TRP A 123 8.61 8.81 3.15
N THR A 124 8.80 7.52 3.41
CA THR A 124 8.75 6.49 2.37
C THR A 124 7.33 6.29 1.86
N ARG A 125 7.05 6.71 0.62
CA ARG A 125 5.76 6.56 -0.05
C ARG A 125 5.93 5.86 -1.39
N TYR A 126 5.27 4.72 -1.56
CA TYR A 126 5.25 3.95 -2.80
C TYR A 126 3.83 3.91 -3.37
N VAL A 127 3.68 4.20 -4.66
CA VAL A 127 2.39 4.12 -5.35
C VAL A 127 2.36 2.90 -6.27
N VAL A 128 1.37 2.03 -6.07
CA VAL A 128 1.08 0.86 -6.88
C VAL A 128 -0.11 1.17 -7.78
N LYS A 129 0.16 1.37 -9.08
CA LYS A 129 -0.88 1.61 -10.08
C LYS A 129 -1.40 0.28 -10.62
N MET A 130 -2.64 -0.04 -10.32
CA MET A 130 -3.31 -1.26 -10.80
C MET A 130 -4.76 -0.99 -11.15
N ALA A 131 -5.19 -1.48 -12.31
CA ALA A 131 -6.57 -1.34 -12.77
C ALA A 131 -7.61 -1.85 -11.75
N THR A 132 -8.83 -1.36 -11.83
CA THR A 132 -9.90 -1.81 -10.94
C THR A 132 -10.31 -3.24 -11.26
N GLY A 133 -10.48 -4.06 -10.23
CA GLY A 133 -10.80 -5.48 -10.37
C GLY A 133 -9.59 -6.42 -10.49
N THR A 134 -8.35 -5.91 -10.52
CA THR A 134 -7.13 -6.75 -10.64
C THR A 134 -6.57 -7.23 -9.29
N GLY A 135 -7.31 -7.04 -8.19
CA GLY A 135 -6.92 -7.49 -6.86
C GLY A 135 -5.96 -6.58 -6.09
N LYS A 136 -6.15 -5.25 -6.14
CA LYS A 136 -5.42 -4.29 -5.29
C LYS A 136 -5.43 -4.67 -3.81
N THR A 137 -6.58 -5.10 -3.29
CA THR A 137 -6.71 -5.55 -1.90
C THR A 137 -5.81 -6.73 -1.56
N LYS A 138 -5.55 -7.65 -2.51
CA LYS A 138 -4.63 -8.77 -2.29
C LYS A 138 -3.20 -8.27 -2.10
N VAL A 139 -2.72 -7.34 -2.94
CA VAL A 139 -1.38 -6.74 -2.76
C VAL A 139 -1.28 -5.97 -1.44
N MET A 140 -2.33 -5.29 -1.04
CA MET A 140 -2.43 -4.64 0.28
C MET A 140 -2.28 -5.66 1.42
N GLY A 141 -3.00 -6.80 1.35
CA GLY A 141 -2.88 -7.89 2.32
C GLY A 141 -1.47 -8.49 2.35
N LEU A 142 -0.85 -8.73 1.19
CA LEU A 142 0.52 -9.25 1.10
C LEU A 142 1.53 -8.29 1.73
N THR A 143 1.38 -6.98 1.48
CA THR A 143 2.23 -5.94 2.08
C THR A 143 2.11 -5.90 3.60
N LEU A 144 0.89 -6.06 4.11
CA LEU A 144 0.62 -6.14 5.54
C LEU A 144 1.27 -7.37 6.17
N VAL A 145 1.10 -8.55 5.58
CA VAL A 145 1.71 -9.80 6.03
C VAL A 145 3.23 -9.71 6.04
N TRP A 146 3.82 -9.22 4.95
CA TRP A 146 5.26 -8.99 4.86
C TRP A 146 5.77 -8.05 5.95
N SER A 147 5.15 -6.87 6.11
CA SER A 147 5.54 -5.92 7.15
C SER A 147 5.43 -6.51 8.56
N TYR A 148 4.36 -7.27 8.82
CA TYR A 148 4.12 -7.90 10.11
C TYR A 148 5.24 -8.86 10.49
N PHE A 149 5.53 -9.84 9.62
CA PHE A 149 6.53 -10.86 9.91
C PHE A 149 7.95 -10.34 9.78
N HIS A 150 8.22 -9.38 8.90
CA HIS A 150 9.51 -8.73 8.85
C HIS A 150 9.77 -8.00 10.18
N LYS A 151 8.78 -7.31 10.75
CA LYS A 151 8.93 -6.72 12.09
C LYS A 151 9.03 -7.75 13.21
N LEU A 152 8.35 -8.89 13.07
CA LEU A 152 8.33 -9.91 14.12
C LEU A 152 9.63 -10.71 14.19
N TYR A 153 10.18 -11.13 13.05
CA TYR A 153 11.29 -12.09 13.00
C TYR A 153 12.63 -11.47 12.59
N GLU A 154 12.65 -10.35 11.85
CA GLU A 154 13.91 -9.74 11.40
C GLU A 154 14.43 -8.71 12.41
N ALA A 155 15.62 -8.97 12.94
CA ALA A 155 16.28 -8.08 13.89
C ALA A 155 16.58 -6.72 13.24
N GLY A 156 16.21 -5.64 13.93
CA GLY A 156 16.45 -4.27 13.43
C GLY A 156 15.45 -3.82 12.35
N SER A 157 14.39 -4.59 12.09
CA SER A 157 13.31 -4.19 11.19
C SER A 157 12.71 -2.83 11.55
N THR A 158 12.70 -1.92 10.57
CA THR A 158 12.05 -0.60 10.64
C THR A 158 10.58 -0.64 10.24
N LEU A 159 10.05 -1.81 9.84
CA LEU A 159 8.64 -2.02 9.51
C LEU A 159 7.76 -2.07 10.77
N SER A 160 6.46 -2.31 10.60
CA SER A 160 5.50 -2.25 11.69
C SER A 160 4.56 -3.45 11.74
N LYS A 161 4.09 -3.73 12.96
CA LYS A 161 2.94 -4.61 13.25
C LYS A 161 1.62 -3.83 13.41
N ASN A 162 1.68 -2.50 13.30
CA ASN A 162 0.51 -1.61 13.34
C ASN A 162 0.27 -1.02 11.95
N PHE A 163 -0.98 -1.11 11.51
CA PHE A 163 -1.39 -0.74 10.17
C PHE A 163 -2.55 0.23 10.22
N LEU A 164 -2.44 1.35 9.51
CA LEU A 164 -3.55 2.26 9.27
C LEU A 164 -4.02 2.07 7.82
N VAL A 165 -5.17 1.42 7.65
CA VAL A 165 -5.79 1.16 6.35
C VAL A 165 -6.88 2.19 6.10
N ILE A 166 -6.68 3.03 5.09
CA ILE A 166 -7.54 4.20 4.85
C ILE A 166 -8.29 4.06 3.53
N ALA A 167 -9.62 4.21 3.61
CA ALA A 167 -10.50 4.38 2.47
C ALA A 167 -10.94 5.85 2.32
N PRO A 168 -11.22 6.32 1.09
CA PRO A 168 -11.67 7.70 0.87
C PRO A 168 -13.09 7.96 1.38
N ASN A 169 -13.95 6.94 1.36
CA ASN A 169 -15.36 7.07 1.68
C ASN A 169 -15.92 5.75 2.25
N ILE A 170 -17.14 5.81 2.77
CA ILE A 170 -17.82 4.67 3.42
C ILE A 170 -18.07 3.51 2.46
N ILE A 171 -18.29 3.78 1.17
CA ILE A 171 -18.56 2.72 0.18
C ILE A 171 -17.32 1.86 -0.02
N VAL A 172 -16.16 2.48 -0.25
CA VAL A 172 -14.87 1.78 -0.38
C VAL A 172 -14.51 1.10 0.94
N LEU A 173 -14.73 1.77 2.07
CA LEU A 173 -14.49 1.19 3.39
C LEU A 173 -15.31 -0.08 3.61
N ASN A 174 -16.60 -0.09 3.25
CA ASN A 174 -17.45 -1.26 3.42
C ASN A 174 -17.01 -2.44 2.54
N ARG A 175 -16.41 -2.18 1.37
CA ARG A 175 -15.77 -3.22 0.55
C ARG A 175 -14.56 -3.81 1.28
N LEU A 176 -13.62 -2.96 1.69
CA LEU A 176 -12.43 -3.41 2.42
C LEU A 176 -12.81 -4.14 3.71
N ARG A 177 -13.83 -3.66 4.43
CA ARG A 177 -14.31 -4.32 5.65
C ARG A 177 -14.73 -5.75 5.38
N LYS A 178 -15.44 -6.04 4.29
CA LYS A 178 -15.83 -7.42 3.94
C LYS A 178 -14.61 -8.32 3.75
N ASP A 179 -13.55 -7.81 3.12
CA ASP A 179 -12.32 -8.57 2.87
C ASP A 179 -11.54 -8.81 4.19
N PHE A 180 -11.47 -7.81 5.07
CA PHE A 180 -10.72 -7.87 6.33
C PHE A 180 -11.49 -8.46 7.52
N ASP A 181 -12.81 -8.63 7.43
CA ASP A 181 -13.64 -9.03 8.57
C ASP A 181 -13.22 -10.40 9.12
N GLY A 182 -12.99 -10.45 10.43
CA GLY A 182 -12.47 -11.64 11.11
C GLY A 182 -11.10 -12.12 10.59
N LEU A 183 -10.37 -11.30 9.84
CA LEU A 183 -9.11 -11.65 9.17
C LEU A 183 -9.21 -12.85 8.22
N LYS A 184 -10.42 -13.21 7.79
CA LYS A 184 -10.68 -14.44 7.04
C LYS A 184 -9.87 -14.55 5.77
N MET A 185 -9.72 -13.44 5.03
CA MET A 185 -8.94 -13.45 3.79
C MET A 185 -7.50 -13.97 3.98
N PHE A 186 -6.89 -13.74 5.14
CA PHE A 186 -5.51 -14.15 5.41
C PHE A 186 -5.38 -15.66 5.69
N PHE A 187 -6.47 -16.31 6.12
CA PHE A 187 -6.48 -17.74 6.47
C PHE A 187 -7.16 -18.61 5.40
N ASP A 188 -8.13 -18.06 4.66
CA ASP A 188 -8.88 -18.75 3.62
C ASP A 188 -8.11 -18.81 2.29
N GLU A 189 -7.18 -17.88 2.07
CA GLU A 189 -6.30 -17.80 0.90
C GLU A 189 -4.83 -17.90 1.35
N PRO A 190 -3.89 -18.25 0.45
CA PRO A 190 -2.48 -18.50 0.81
C PRO A 190 -1.69 -17.20 1.04
N PHE A 191 -2.12 -16.40 2.02
CA PHE A 191 -1.34 -15.26 2.54
C PHE A 191 -0.31 -15.71 3.57
N LEU A 192 -0.66 -16.71 4.39
CA LEU A 192 0.16 -17.18 5.50
C LEU A 192 0.69 -18.59 5.22
N PRO A 193 2.02 -18.82 5.31
CA PRO A 193 2.57 -20.17 5.32
C PRO A 193 2.02 -20.99 6.49
N ASP A 194 2.11 -22.32 6.40
CA ASP A 194 1.83 -23.19 7.54
C ASP A 194 2.88 -23.05 8.64
N ASN A 195 2.49 -23.35 9.87
CA ASN A 195 3.41 -23.39 11.01
C ASN A 195 4.51 -24.45 10.77
N GLY A 196 5.76 -24.09 11.05
CA GLY A 196 6.94 -24.91 10.77
C GLY A 196 7.58 -24.66 9.40
N TYR A 197 6.93 -23.90 8.51
CA TYR A 197 7.57 -23.47 7.26
C TYR A 197 8.76 -22.54 7.58
N ASP A 198 9.96 -22.92 7.12
CA ASP A 198 11.23 -22.23 7.43
C ASP A 198 11.41 -21.91 8.94
N ASP A 199 11.06 -22.89 9.79
CA ASP A 199 11.21 -22.88 11.25
C ASP A 199 10.48 -21.74 11.98
N LYS A 200 9.34 -21.29 11.44
CA LYS A 200 8.53 -20.18 11.99
C LYS A 200 7.07 -20.58 12.23
N ASP A 201 6.42 -19.94 13.20
CA ASP A 201 5.05 -20.27 13.62
C ASP A 201 4.01 -19.32 12.99
N TRP A 202 4.06 -19.18 11.66
CA TRP A 202 3.37 -18.14 10.88
C TRP A 202 1.88 -17.93 11.23
N LYS A 203 1.04 -18.98 11.22
CA LYS A 203 -0.40 -18.84 11.48
C LYS A 203 -0.69 -18.54 12.94
N ASN A 204 0.06 -19.14 13.87
CA ASN A 204 -0.16 -18.91 15.30
C ASN A 204 0.29 -17.52 15.73
N ASP A 205 1.38 -17.02 15.14
CA ASP A 205 1.94 -15.71 15.44
C ASP A 205 1.15 -14.56 14.79
N PHE A 206 0.33 -14.84 13.76
CA PHE A 206 -0.51 -13.83 13.12
C PHE A 206 -1.74 -13.43 13.96
N GLN A 207 -1.50 -12.70 15.05
CA GLN A 207 -2.52 -12.32 16.05
C GLN A 207 -2.86 -10.84 16.01
N LEU A 208 -3.14 -10.30 14.82
CA LEU A 208 -3.51 -8.90 14.65
C LEU A 208 -4.91 -8.60 15.20
N MET A 209 -5.05 -7.46 15.87
CA MET A 209 -6.36 -6.96 16.29
C MET A 209 -6.95 -6.01 15.23
N LEU A 210 -8.15 -6.33 14.73
CA LEU A 210 -8.88 -5.45 13.81
C LEU A 210 -9.75 -4.46 14.58
N HIS A 211 -9.56 -3.18 14.29
CA HIS A 211 -10.35 -2.04 14.75
C HIS A 211 -11.04 -1.39 13.55
N ILE A 212 -12.35 -1.12 13.66
CA ILE A 212 -13.14 -0.57 12.55
C ILE A 212 -13.72 0.78 12.96
N GLN A 213 -13.31 1.84 12.27
CA GLN A 213 -13.72 3.21 12.58
C GLN A 213 -13.58 3.55 14.08
N ASP A 214 -14.72 3.77 14.76
CA ASP A 214 -14.81 4.15 16.17
C ASP A 214 -14.96 2.94 17.11
N ASP A 215 -15.14 1.73 16.57
CA ASP A 215 -15.12 0.47 17.32
C ASP A 215 -13.67 0.06 17.62
N LEU A 216 -13.02 0.88 18.46
CA LEU A 216 -11.65 0.67 18.89
C LEU A 216 -11.61 -0.25 20.11
N LYS A 217 -11.19 -1.49 19.86
CA LYS A 217 -10.73 -2.43 20.90
C LYS A 217 -9.44 -1.93 21.59
N PRO A 218 -9.04 -2.51 22.73
CA PRO A 218 -7.75 -2.21 23.35
C PRO A 218 -6.59 -2.45 22.38
N ILE A 219 -5.65 -1.51 22.32
CA ILE A 219 -4.48 -1.62 21.43
C ILE A 219 -3.62 -2.80 21.87
N ALA A 220 -3.47 -3.78 21.00
CA ALA A 220 -2.74 -5.02 21.27
C ALA A 220 -1.23 -4.87 20.99
N GLU A 221 -0.40 -5.50 21.81
CA GLU A 221 1.06 -5.55 21.58
C GLU A 221 1.45 -6.52 20.45
N SER A 222 0.59 -7.50 20.16
CA SER A 222 0.74 -8.43 19.05
C SER A 222 0.67 -7.72 17.71
N GLY A 223 -0.06 -6.61 17.61
CA GLY A 223 -0.19 -5.74 16.43
C GLY A 223 -1.66 -5.40 16.13
N ASN A 224 -1.88 -4.36 15.32
CA ASN A 224 -3.21 -3.77 15.13
C ASN A 224 -3.46 -3.38 13.67
N ILE A 225 -4.69 -3.54 13.20
CA ILE A 225 -5.18 -3.01 11.92
C ILE A 225 -6.29 -2.01 12.23
N PHE A 226 -6.05 -0.74 11.92
CA PHE A 226 -7.04 0.32 11.98
C PHE A 226 -7.65 0.52 10.60
N LEU A 227 -8.81 -0.08 10.36
CA LEU A 227 -9.54 0.05 9.11
C LEU A 227 -10.56 1.18 9.20
N THR A 228 -10.36 2.24 8.41
CA THR A 228 -11.11 3.48 8.61
C THR A 228 -11.34 4.28 7.32
N ASN A 229 -12.25 5.23 7.38
CA ASN A 229 -12.32 6.29 6.37
C ASN A 229 -11.34 7.41 6.72
N ILE A 230 -10.97 8.22 5.73
CA ILE A 230 -10.04 9.32 5.96
C ILE A 230 -10.57 10.37 6.96
N HIS A 231 -11.88 10.64 6.97
CA HIS A 231 -12.47 11.65 7.85
C HIS A 231 -12.28 11.37 9.34
N ARG A 232 -12.16 10.10 9.75
CA ARG A 232 -11.88 9.71 11.15
C ARG A 232 -10.41 9.85 11.54
N VAL A 233 -9.51 9.94 10.56
CA VAL A 233 -8.06 10.14 10.79
C VAL A 233 -7.73 11.62 10.97
N PHE A 234 -8.57 12.50 10.41
CA PHE A 234 -8.43 13.94 10.54
C PHE A 234 -8.41 14.34 11.99
N PHE A 235 -7.32 15.00 12.38
CA PHE A 235 -7.21 15.55 13.70
C PHE A 235 -7.89 16.92 13.71
N ASN A 236 -9.13 16.95 14.19
CA ASN A 236 -9.76 18.21 14.54
C ASN A 236 -9.22 18.61 15.92
N GLU A 237 -8.20 19.46 15.96
CA GLU A 237 -7.94 20.23 17.17
C GLU A 237 -9.24 20.95 17.53
N GLU A 238 -9.65 20.85 18.80
CA GLU A 238 -10.63 21.80 19.31
C GLU A 238 -10.02 23.19 19.08
N PRO A 239 -10.76 24.13 18.48
CA PRO A 239 -10.20 25.44 18.17
C PRO A 239 -9.63 26.05 19.46
N GLU A 240 -8.40 26.56 19.39
CA GLU A 240 -7.79 27.29 20.51
C GLU A 240 -8.79 28.33 21.01
N GLN A 241 -9.05 28.31 22.32
CA GLN A 241 -10.00 29.23 22.92
C GLN A 241 -9.45 30.66 22.85
N ASN A 242 -9.88 31.42 21.86
CA ASN A 242 -9.67 32.86 21.78
C ASN A 242 -10.72 33.61 22.63
N PHE A 243 -10.41 34.85 23.02
CA PHE A 243 -11.23 35.66 23.95
C PHE A 243 -12.73 35.67 23.61
N GLU A 244 -13.07 35.69 22.31
CA GLU A 244 -14.46 35.60 21.84
C GLU A 244 -15.13 34.25 22.14
N THR A 245 -14.44 33.12 21.99
CA THR A 245 -15.01 31.79 22.26
C THR A 245 -15.18 31.51 23.75
N ILE A 246 -14.34 32.13 24.59
CA ILE A 246 -14.47 32.09 26.06
C ILE A 246 -15.73 32.86 26.50
N PHE A 247 -16.04 33.99 25.84
CA PHE A 247 -17.11 34.89 26.25
C PHE A 247 -18.46 34.59 25.60
N LEU A 248 -18.47 34.16 24.33
CA LEU A 248 -19.69 33.89 23.53
C LEU A 248 -20.05 32.41 23.47
N GLY A 249 -19.17 31.53 23.96
CA GLY A 249 -19.26 30.09 23.78
C GLY A 249 -18.82 29.65 22.38
N VAL A 250 -18.34 28.41 22.28
CA VAL A 250 -17.99 27.80 20.99
C VAL A 250 -19.28 27.61 20.19
N LYS A 251 -19.38 28.19 18.98
CA LYS A 251 -20.48 27.88 18.07
C LYS A 251 -20.49 26.36 17.86
N PRO A 252 -21.58 25.65 18.20
CA PRO A 252 -21.62 24.21 18.00
C PRO A 252 -21.47 23.95 16.50
N LYS A 253 -20.36 23.31 16.11
CA LYS A 253 -20.28 22.72 14.78
C LYS A 253 -21.43 21.72 14.67
N PRO A 254 -22.12 21.61 13.52
CA PRO A 254 -23.05 20.52 13.32
C PRO A 254 -22.27 19.23 13.58
N LYS A 255 -22.61 18.53 14.67
CA LYS A 255 -22.08 17.20 14.92
C LYS A 255 -22.51 16.38 13.71
N PRO A 256 -21.60 15.77 12.93
CA PRO A 256 -22.03 14.69 12.07
C PRO A 256 -22.75 13.70 12.99
N GLU A 257 -24.01 13.38 12.69
CA GLU A 257 -24.81 12.38 13.40
C GLU A 257 -24.11 11.03 13.32
N THR A 258 -23.13 10.82 14.21
CA THR A 258 -22.50 9.52 14.44
C THR A 258 -22.00 9.52 15.87
N ASP A 259 -22.76 8.78 16.68
CA ASP A 259 -22.43 8.19 17.98
C ASP A 259 -21.35 8.86 18.82
N ALA A 260 -21.83 9.53 19.87
CA ALA A 260 -21.08 9.76 21.10
C ALA A 260 -20.80 8.41 21.79
N SER A 261 -19.98 7.55 21.20
CA SER A 261 -19.36 6.46 21.93
C SER A 261 -18.28 7.07 22.84
N LYS A 262 -18.32 6.73 24.13
CA LYS A 262 -17.26 6.98 25.13
C LYS A 262 -15.97 6.18 24.81
N GLY A 263 -15.58 6.13 23.54
CA GLY A 263 -14.48 5.35 23.00
C GLY A 263 -13.23 6.20 22.77
N LEU A 264 -12.10 5.51 22.57
CA LEU A 264 -10.87 6.15 22.12
C LEU A 264 -11.09 6.77 20.73
N ASP A 265 -10.60 7.99 20.52
CA ASP A 265 -10.60 8.65 19.21
C ASP A 265 -9.46 8.08 18.35
N LEU A 266 -9.78 7.57 17.16
CA LEU A 266 -8.79 6.93 16.28
C LEU A 266 -7.66 7.90 15.89
N GLY A 267 -8.01 9.14 15.54
CA GLY A 267 -7.04 10.18 15.22
C GLY A 267 -6.08 10.46 16.37
N LYS A 268 -6.55 10.42 17.62
CA LYS A 268 -5.71 10.48 18.83
C LYS A 268 -4.89 9.22 19.02
N VAL A 269 -5.46 8.03 18.81
CA VAL A 269 -4.76 6.74 19.00
C VAL A 269 -3.57 6.59 18.07
N VAL A 270 -3.75 6.83 16.77
CA VAL A 270 -2.65 6.72 15.79
C VAL A 270 -1.54 7.76 16.02
N ARG A 271 -1.84 8.83 16.76
CA ARG A 271 -0.90 9.87 17.21
C ARG A 271 -0.49 9.72 18.68
N SER A 272 -0.91 8.67 19.38
CA SER A 272 -0.64 8.45 20.80
C SER A 272 0.68 7.70 21.01
N ASP A 273 1.18 7.67 22.24
CA ASP A 273 2.44 6.96 22.59
C ASP A 273 2.30 5.43 22.56
N LYS A 274 1.07 4.93 22.39
CA LYS A 274 0.81 3.49 22.22
C LYS A 274 1.27 2.99 20.86
N ILE A 275 1.31 3.85 19.84
CA ILE A 275 1.75 3.49 18.49
C ILE A 275 3.16 4.04 18.28
N LYS A 276 4.14 3.12 18.31
CA LYS A 276 5.56 3.44 18.14
C LYS A 276 6.03 3.30 16.69
N GLU A 277 5.35 2.54 15.87
CA GLU A 277 5.68 2.36 14.47
C GLU A 277 4.39 2.15 13.68
N LEU A 278 4.32 2.61 12.44
CA LEU A 278 3.10 2.57 11.65
C LEU A 278 3.40 2.37 10.17
N VAL A 279 2.69 1.43 9.56
CA VAL A 279 2.56 1.34 8.10
C VAL A 279 1.19 1.87 7.69
N ILE A 280 1.14 2.71 6.66
CA ILE A 280 -0.09 3.31 6.14
C ILE A 280 -0.39 2.69 4.78
N LEU A 281 -1.61 2.16 4.62
CA LEU A 281 -2.08 1.54 3.39
C LEU A 281 -3.32 2.29 2.91
N ASN A 282 -3.21 2.98 1.77
CA ASN A 282 -4.32 3.78 1.23
C ASN A 282 -4.96 3.08 0.04
N ASP A 283 -6.29 2.91 0.06
CA ASP A 283 -7.05 2.49 -1.12
C ASP A 283 -7.59 3.71 -1.87
N GLU A 284 -7.72 3.61 -3.19
CA GLU A 284 -8.11 4.71 -4.08
C GLU A 284 -7.28 5.99 -3.85
N ALA A 285 -5.96 5.83 -3.71
CA ALA A 285 -5.04 6.90 -3.31
C ALA A 285 -4.93 8.08 -4.31
N HIS A 286 -5.65 8.06 -5.44
CA HIS A 286 -5.82 9.24 -6.30
C HIS A 286 -6.44 10.45 -5.56
N HIS A 287 -7.09 10.20 -4.42
CA HIS A 287 -7.53 11.26 -3.50
C HIS A 287 -6.39 11.99 -2.77
N ILE A 288 -5.13 11.52 -2.86
CA ILE A 288 -3.94 12.12 -2.23
C ILE A 288 -3.03 12.73 -3.32
N HIS A 289 -3.61 13.60 -4.14
CA HIS A 289 -2.95 14.17 -5.33
C HIS A 289 -2.32 15.55 -5.12
N ASP A 290 -2.50 16.15 -3.95
CA ASP A 290 -2.03 17.50 -3.65
C ASP A 290 -1.68 17.60 -2.16
N SER A 291 -0.52 18.21 -1.86
CA SER A 291 0.03 18.36 -0.52
C SER A 291 -0.81 19.27 0.40
N SER A 292 -1.69 20.09 -0.17
CA SER A 292 -2.65 20.93 0.57
C SER A 292 -3.86 20.17 1.08
N LEU A 293 -4.12 18.95 0.58
CA LEU A 293 -5.30 18.18 0.98
C LEU A 293 -5.18 17.70 2.43
N ALA A 294 -6.31 17.74 3.14
CA ALA A 294 -6.39 17.30 4.53
C ALA A 294 -5.89 15.86 4.75
N TRP A 295 -6.04 14.97 3.75
CA TRP A 295 -5.49 13.62 3.80
C TRP A 295 -3.96 13.64 3.87
N PHE A 296 -3.31 14.32 2.93
CA PHE A 296 -1.86 14.44 2.92
C PHE A 296 -1.36 15.08 4.22
N LYS A 297 -1.96 16.19 4.64
CA LYS A 297 -1.61 16.88 5.89
C LYS A 297 -1.80 16.01 7.14
N SER A 298 -2.81 15.16 7.17
CA SER A 298 -3.02 14.24 8.29
C SER A 298 -1.94 13.17 8.36
N ILE A 299 -1.50 12.63 7.21
CA ILE A 299 -0.38 11.69 7.15
C ILE A 299 0.93 12.39 7.53
N GLU A 300 1.16 13.60 7.03
CA GLU A 300 2.33 14.43 7.37
C GLU A 300 2.44 14.65 8.88
N ASP A 301 1.33 15.02 9.54
CA ASP A 301 1.28 15.19 10.99
C ASP A 301 1.56 13.87 11.74
N ILE A 302 0.97 12.75 11.31
CA ILE A 302 1.28 11.41 11.88
C ILE A 302 2.78 11.13 11.76
N CYS A 303 3.38 11.40 10.60
CA CYS A 303 4.80 11.22 10.37
C CYS A 303 5.65 12.06 11.31
N HIS A 304 5.34 13.35 11.46
CA HIS A 304 6.05 14.25 12.37
C HIS A 304 5.93 13.80 13.83
N LYS A 305 4.73 13.41 14.27
CA LYS A 305 4.50 12.90 15.63
C LYS A 305 5.28 11.62 15.90
N LEU A 306 5.35 10.68 14.95
CA LEU A 306 6.18 9.48 15.08
C LEU A 306 7.66 9.89 15.20
N LYS A 307 8.15 10.72 14.27
CA LYS A 307 9.56 11.15 14.23
C LYS A 307 10.01 11.84 15.52
N LEU A 308 9.15 12.66 16.12
CA LEU A 308 9.42 13.31 17.41
C LEU A 308 9.55 12.32 18.58
N LYS A 309 8.85 11.18 18.54
CA LYS A 309 8.82 10.20 19.64
C LYS A 309 9.96 9.20 19.60
N ASN A 310 10.28 8.69 18.42
CA ASN A 310 11.13 7.52 18.25
C ASN A 310 12.32 7.77 17.28
N GLY A 311 12.44 9.00 16.74
CA GLY A 311 13.44 9.36 15.73
C GLY A 311 13.11 8.95 14.29
N ASN A 312 12.10 8.10 14.09
CA ASN A 312 11.70 7.53 12.81
C ASN A 312 10.29 8.01 12.40
N GLY A 313 10.12 8.33 11.12
CA GLY A 313 8.80 8.67 10.58
C GLY A 313 7.89 7.45 10.42
N ILE A 314 6.92 7.57 9.50
CA ILE A 314 6.13 6.43 9.01
C ILE A 314 7.08 5.36 8.45
N SER A 315 6.86 4.10 8.82
CA SER A 315 7.71 2.98 8.41
C SER A 315 7.63 2.70 6.92
N LEU A 316 6.43 2.81 6.35
CA LEU A 316 6.11 2.70 4.93
C LEU A 316 4.69 3.24 4.69
N GLN A 317 4.51 4.04 3.65
CA GLN A 317 3.20 4.30 3.05
C GLN A 317 3.12 3.58 1.70
N ALA A 318 2.10 2.73 1.52
CA ALA A 318 1.78 2.12 0.24
C ALA A 318 0.39 2.56 -0.25
N ASP A 319 0.37 3.17 -1.43
CA ASP A 319 -0.81 3.76 -2.05
C ASP A 319 -1.28 2.87 -3.21
N TYR A 320 -2.51 2.37 -3.13
CA TYR A 320 -3.11 1.54 -4.16
C TYR A 320 -4.14 2.37 -4.95
N SER A 321 -3.96 2.49 -6.26
CA SER A 321 -4.87 3.28 -7.09
C SER A 321 -4.91 2.79 -8.53
N ALA A 322 -6.06 2.92 -9.20
CA ALA A 322 -6.14 2.71 -10.65
C ALA A 322 -5.65 3.93 -11.45
N THR A 323 -5.75 5.13 -10.86
CA THR A 323 -5.56 6.41 -11.55
C THR A 323 -4.79 7.42 -10.70
N PRO A 324 -3.54 7.13 -10.29
CA PRO A 324 -2.74 8.03 -9.47
C PRO A 324 -2.26 9.25 -10.28
N ARG A 325 -3.12 10.24 -10.48
CA ARG A 325 -2.84 11.45 -11.25
C ARG A 325 -3.12 12.71 -10.44
N HIS A 326 -2.29 13.72 -10.65
CA HIS A 326 -2.53 15.08 -10.20
C HIS A 326 -3.67 15.72 -11.00
N ASN A 327 -4.21 16.85 -10.51
CA ASN A 327 -5.22 17.63 -11.23
C ASN A 327 -4.72 18.14 -12.59
N SER A 328 -3.40 18.29 -12.75
CA SER A 328 -2.76 18.60 -14.04
C SER A 328 -2.80 17.44 -15.04
N GLY A 329 -3.24 16.25 -14.63
CA GLY A 329 -3.20 15.01 -15.40
C GLY A 329 -1.87 14.26 -15.32
N ALA A 330 -0.83 14.86 -14.75
CA ALA A 330 0.47 14.20 -14.54
C ALA A 330 0.34 13.00 -13.58
N ILE A 331 1.05 11.91 -13.86
CA ILE A 331 1.09 10.75 -12.97
C ILE A 331 1.94 11.05 -11.73
N PHE A 332 1.58 10.45 -10.60
CA PHE A 332 2.38 10.50 -9.38
C PHE A 332 3.78 9.94 -9.65
N VAL A 333 4.82 10.76 -9.42
CA VAL A 333 6.22 10.40 -9.70
C VAL A 333 6.68 9.18 -8.90
N GLN A 334 6.16 9.01 -7.69
CA GLN A 334 6.39 7.91 -6.76
C GLN A 334 5.68 6.59 -7.16
N THR A 335 5.17 6.49 -8.40
CA THR A 335 4.58 5.25 -8.93
C THR A 335 5.68 4.24 -9.24
N ILE A 336 5.70 3.13 -8.50
CA ILE A 336 6.75 2.11 -8.55
C ILE A 336 6.38 0.88 -9.40
N CYS A 337 5.09 0.68 -9.62
CA CYS A 337 4.54 -0.44 -10.40
C CYS A 337 3.36 0.06 -11.22
N ASP A 338 3.24 -0.41 -12.46
CA ASP A 338 2.12 -0.07 -13.36
C ASP A 338 1.53 -1.29 -14.06
N TYR A 339 0.25 -1.56 -13.77
CA TYR A 339 -0.60 -2.52 -14.44
C TYR A 339 -1.88 -1.84 -14.95
N PRO A 340 -1.85 -1.31 -16.20
CA PRO A 340 -2.95 -0.52 -16.76
C PRO A 340 -4.14 -1.37 -17.18
N LEU A 341 -5.31 -0.73 -17.31
CA LEU A 341 -6.56 -1.40 -17.71
C LEU A 341 -6.45 -2.12 -19.05
N VAL A 342 -5.72 -1.56 -20.01
CA VAL A 342 -5.54 -2.18 -21.34
C VAL A 342 -4.80 -3.51 -21.23
N GLU A 343 -3.80 -3.60 -20.36
CA GLU A 343 -3.08 -4.85 -20.10
C GLU A 343 -4.00 -5.86 -19.40
N ALA A 344 -4.76 -5.42 -18.40
CA ALA A 344 -5.71 -6.26 -17.68
C ALA A 344 -6.81 -6.85 -18.58
N ILE A 345 -7.30 -6.08 -19.57
CA ILE A 345 -8.25 -6.56 -20.57
C ILE A 345 -7.60 -7.60 -21.49
N LYS A 346 -6.37 -7.34 -21.99
CA LYS A 346 -5.65 -8.30 -22.85
C LYS A 346 -5.37 -9.63 -22.15
N GLN A 347 -5.21 -9.61 -20.82
CA GLN A 347 -4.99 -10.77 -19.97
C GLN A 347 -6.29 -11.40 -19.43
N ASN A 348 -7.48 -10.94 -19.85
CA ASN A 348 -8.79 -11.38 -19.35
C ASN A 348 -8.97 -11.29 -17.82
N VAL A 349 -8.18 -10.46 -17.13
CA VAL A 349 -8.37 -10.19 -15.70
C VAL A 349 -9.62 -9.35 -15.47
N VAL A 350 -9.89 -8.42 -16.38
CA VAL A 350 -11.06 -7.54 -16.35
C VAL A 350 -11.83 -7.70 -17.65
N LYS A 351 -13.17 -7.68 -17.57
CA LYS A 351 -14.04 -7.80 -18.74
C LYS A 351 -13.81 -6.64 -19.71
N SER A 352 -13.81 -6.95 -21.01
CA SER A 352 -13.86 -5.91 -22.04
C SER A 352 -15.20 -5.17 -21.94
N PRO A 353 -15.22 -3.84 -21.90
CA PRO A 353 -16.46 -3.10 -22.00
C PRO A 353 -17.09 -3.38 -23.37
N VAL A 354 -18.33 -3.89 -23.38
CA VAL A 354 -19.12 -4.03 -24.59
C VAL A 354 -19.67 -2.63 -24.91
N LEU A 355 -19.18 -2.00 -25.97
CA LEU A 355 -19.81 -0.80 -26.49
C LEU A 355 -21.17 -1.20 -27.08
N PRO A 356 -22.29 -0.56 -26.66
CA PRO A 356 -23.63 -0.87 -27.18
C PRO A 356 -23.79 -0.52 -28.66
#